data_AF-F3FSG3-F1
#
_entry.id   AF-F3FSG3-F1
#
_cell.length_a   1.000
_cell.length_b   1.000
_cell.length_c   1.000
_cell.angle_alpha   90.00
_cell.angle_beta   90.00
_cell.angle_gamma   90.00
#
_symmetry.space_group_name_H-M   'P 1'
#
loop_
_entity.id
_entity.type
_entity.pdbx_description
1 polymer ?
#
loop_
_entity_poly.entity_id
_entity_poly.type
_entity_poly.pdbx_seq_one_letter_code
_entity_poly.pdbx_strand_id
1 'polypeptide(L)' 'NLDSHTGERISDLLFELNKERNTTLVLVTHDERLAHRCRRLIRLEGGRLVAPLEP' A
#
# COMPACT_ATOMS: atom_id res chain seq x y z
N ASN A 1 13.08 6.51 5.41
CA ASN A 1 12.96 7.77 6.18
C ASN A 1 11.72 7.87 7.06
N LEU A 2 10.78 6.91 7.05
CA LEU A 2 9.96 6.65 8.24
C LEU A 2 10.57 5.43 8.94
N ASP A 3 10.83 5.55 10.24
CA ASP A 3 11.11 4.38 11.09
C ASP A 3 9.98 3.36 10.94
N SER A 4 10.33 2.08 10.81
CA SER A 4 9.39 0.99 10.51
C SER A 4 8.18 0.98 11.44
N HIS A 5 8.39 1.20 12.74
CA HIS A 5 7.33 1.23 13.74
C HIS A 5 6.38 2.43 13.59
N THR A 6 6.90 3.61 13.23
CA THR A 6 6.06 4.79 13.01
C THR A 6 5.30 4.69 11.69
N GLY A 7 5.92 4.09 10.67
CA GLY A 7 5.29 3.81 9.38
C GLY A 7 4.09 2.86 9.48
N GLU A 8 4.21 1.81 10.28
CA GLU A 8 3.11 0.86 10.51
C GLU A 8 1.88 1.54 11.12
N ARG A 9 2.07 2.32 12.20
CA ARG A 9 0.95 3.04 12.86
C ARG A 9 0.25 4.04 11.95
N ILE A 10 1.01 4.78 11.15
CA ILE A 10 0.42 5.73 10.18
C ILE A 10 -0.35 4.95 9.11
N SER A 11 0.20 3.85 8.62
CA SER A 11 -0.49 3.01 7.65
C SER A 11 -1.80 2.46 8.20
N ASP A 12 -1.82 1.99 9.45
CA ASP A 12 -3.04 1.46 10.09
C ASP A 12 -4.14 2.52 10.09
N LEU A 13 -3.81 3.73 10.54
CA LEU A 13 -4.74 4.86 10.54
C LEU A 13 -5.26 5.20 9.13
N LEU A 14 -4.38 5.18 8.12
CA LEU A 14 -4.80 5.45 6.73
C LEU A 14 -5.79 4.41 6.20
N PHE A 15 -5.58 3.12 6.50
CA PHE A 15 -6.51 2.06 6.11
C PHE A 15 -7.85 2.15 6.86
N GLU A 16 -7.82 2.45 8.16
CA GLU A 16 -9.04 2.68 8.93
C GLU A 16 -9.86 3.84 8.36
N LEU A 17 -9.22 5.00 8.17
CA LEU A 17 -9.87 6.18 7.58
C LEU A 17 -10.41 5.91 6.18
N ASN A 18 -9.67 5.14 5.36
CA ASN A 18 -10.12 4.76 4.02
C ASN A 18 -11.42 3.94 4.07
N LYS A 19 -11.48 2.96 4.99
CA LYS A 19 -12.65 2.10 5.20
C LYS A 19 -13.83 2.89 5.78
N GLU A 20 -13.60 3.74 6.77
CA GLU A 20 -14.64 4.56 7.40
C GLU A 20 -15.26 5.56 6.43
N ARG A 21 -14.42 6.20 5.60
CA ARG A 21 -14.86 7.25 4.67
C ARG A 21 -15.28 6.72 3.31
N ASN A 22 -15.18 5.41 3.06
CA ASN A 22 -15.44 4.79 1.76
C ASN A 22 -14.72 5.49 0.60
N THR A 23 -13.45 5.84 0.80
CA THR A 23 -12.63 6.50 -0.22
C THR A 23 -11.77 5.49 -0.97
N THR A 24 -10.97 5.95 -1.94
CA THR A 24 -9.92 5.13 -2.56
C THR A 24 -8.56 5.56 -2.02
N LEU A 25 -7.78 4.61 -1.49
CA LEU A 25 -6.41 4.83 -1.04
C LEU A 25 -5.43 4.28 -2.09
N VAL A 26 -4.58 5.15 -2.62
CA VAL A 26 -3.45 4.76 -3.47
C VAL A 26 -2.17 4.89 -2.66
N LEU A 27 -1.43 3.81 -2.52
CA LEU A 27 -0.21 3.73 -1.72
C LEU A 27 0.97 3.30 -2.61
N VAL A 28 2.09 3.98 -2.47
CA VAL A 28 3.37 3.62 -3.11
C VAL A 28 4.35 3.29 -2.01
N THR A 29 4.85 2.05 -2.01
CA THR A 29 5.77 1.56 -0.97
C THR A 29 6.76 0.56 -1.56
N HIS A 30 7.91 0.44 -0.91
CA HIS A 30 8.88 -0.63 -1.15
C HIS A 30 8.72 -1.79 -0.14
N ASP A 31 7.82 -1.64 0.83
CA ASP A 31 7.50 -2.67 1.82
C ASP A 31 6.40 -3.59 1.27
N GLU A 32 6.77 -4.83 0.97
CA GLU A 32 5.86 -5.85 0.45
C GLU A 32 4.74 -6.19 1.45
N ARG A 33 5.03 -6.24 2.76
CA ARG A 33 4.02 -6.57 3.79
C ARG A 33 2.89 -5.56 3.78
N LEU A 34 3.25 -4.29 3.66
CA LEU A 34 2.30 -3.20 3.56
C LEU A 34 1.52 -3.25 2.24
N ALA A 35 2.20 -3.49 1.11
CA ALA A 35 1.55 -3.62 -0.18
C ALA A 35 0.50 -4.75 -0.21
N HIS A 36 0.78 -5.88 0.46
CA HIS A 36 -0.16 -7.02 0.56
C HIS A 36 -1.43 -6.72 1.35
N ARG A 37 -1.51 -5.60 2.09
CA ARG A 37 -2.74 -5.15 2.76
C ARG A 37 -3.69 -4.44 1.79
N CYS A 38 -3.22 -4.01 0.62
CA CYS A 38 -4.05 -3.38 -0.39
C CYS A 38 -4.91 -4.41 -1.14
N ARG A 39 -6.13 -4.02 -1.53
CA ARG A 39 -7.03 -4.88 -2.33
C ARG A 39 -6.48 -5.20 -3.72
N ARG A 40 -5.66 -4.31 -4.28
CA ARG A 40 -5.01 -4.47 -5.58
C ARG A 40 -3.54 -4.15 -5.41
N LEU A 41 -2.69 -5.01 -5.95
CA LEU A 41 -1.26 -4.82 -5.95
C LEU A 41 -0.79 -4.63 -7.39
N ILE A 42 0.00 -3.58 -7.60
CA ILE A 42 0.56 -3.23 -8.90
C ILE A 42 2.07 -3.09 -8.72
N ARG A 43 2.85 -3.84 -9.50
CA ARG A 43 4.30 -3.76 -9.48
C ARG A 43 4.79 -2.93 -10.66
N LEU A 44 5.69 -2.00 -10.38
CA LEU A 44 6.34 -1.14 -11.37
C LEU A 44 7.84 -1.44 -11.39
N GLU A 45 8.37 -1.69 -12.59
CA GLU A 45 9.80 -1.88 -12.82
C GLU A 45 10.23 -1.02 -14.02
N GLY A 46 11.24 -0.17 -13.82
CA GLY A 46 11.74 0.71 -14.89
C GLY A 46 10.68 1.64 -15.49
N GLY A 47 9.69 2.07 -14.69
CA GLY A 47 8.58 2.91 -15.15
C GLY A 47 7.51 2.17 -15.96
N ARG A 48 7.57 0.84 -16.03
CA ARG A 48 6.58 0.00 -16.70
C ARG A 48 5.84 -0.87 -15.70
N LEU A 49 4.57 -1.14 -15.98
CA LEU A 49 3.81 -2.16 -15.27
C LEU A 49 4.38 -3.52 -15.65
N VAL A 50 4.94 -4.21 -14.66
CA VAL A 50 5.19 -5.65 -14.76
C VAL A 50 3.89 -6.36 -14.40
N ALA A 51 3.57 -7.43 -15.12
CA ALA A 51 2.26 -8.09 -15.12
C ALA A 51 1.64 -8.22 -13.70
N PRO A 52 0.31 -8.09 -13.56
CA PRO A 52 -0.33 -8.09 -12.26
C PRO A 52 0.03 -9.36 -11.50
N LEU A 53 0.43 -9.19 -10.23
CA LEU A 53 0.51 -10.28 -9.28
C LEU A 53 -0.95 -10.70 -9.01
N GLU A 54 -1.34 -11.85 -9.56
CA GLU A 54 -2.60 -12.50 -9.17
C GLU A 54 -2.47 -12.93 -7.70
N PRO A 55 -3.51 -12.73 -6.88
CA PRO A 55 -3.50 -13.11 -5.47
C PRO A 55 -3.41 -14.63 -5.26
#